data_AF-A0A1H0YXJ1-F1
#
_entry.id   AF-A0A1H0YXJ1-F1
#
_cell.length_a   1.000
_cell.length_b   1.000
_cell.length_c   1.000
_cell.angle_alpha   90.00
_cell.angle_beta   90.00
_cell.angle_gamma   90.00
#
_symmetry.space_group_name_H-M   'P 1'
#
loop_
_entity.id
_entity.type
_entity.pdbx_description
1 polymer ?
#
loop_
_entity_poly.entity_id
_entity_poly.type
_entity_poly.pdbx_seq_one_letter_code
_entity_poly.pdbx_strand_id
1 'polypeptide(L)' 'MFTCRNQSCDAQWEMSDVVIKNEGQGLLFRCPMCGARNYVERFEGEDGEVLYEQLEGRPADGPMAE' A
#
# COMPACT_ATOMS: atom_id res chain seq x y z
N MET A 1 -6.33 5.57 -5.61
CA MET A 1 -5.64 6.74 -5.04
C MET A 1 -5.14 6.37 -3.65
N PHE A 2 -3.93 6.77 -3.29
CA PHE A 2 -3.31 6.44 -2.02
C PHE A 2 -3.04 7.69 -1.20
N THR A 3 -3.22 7.62 0.11
CA THR A 3 -3.02 8.75 1.01
C THR A 3 -1.93 8.43 2.01
N CYS A 4 -0.94 9.30 2.16
CA CYS A 4 0.10 9.13 3.15
C CYS A 4 -0.50 9.20 4.57
N ARG A 5 -0.53 8.07 5.29
CA ARG A 5 -1.08 7.93 6.66
C ARG A 5 -0.21 8.55 7.77
N ASN A 6 0.84 9.29 7.41
CA ASN A 6 1.62 10.06 8.36
C ASN A 6 0.90 11.40 8.59
N GLN A 7 0.39 11.63 9.81
CA GLN A 7 -0.45 12.81 10.16
C GLN A 7 0.19 14.17 9.83
N SER A 8 1.52 14.23 9.68
CA SER A 8 2.21 15.46 9.31
C SER A 8 2.31 15.68 7.79
N CYS A 9 1.91 14.70 6.98
CA CYS A 9 2.09 14.72 5.53
C CYS A 9 0.76 14.75 4.78
N ASP A 10 -0.15 13.79 5.03
CA ASP A 10 -1.47 13.64 4.40
C ASP A 10 -1.51 13.78 2.85
N ALA A 11 -0.36 13.64 2.19
CA ALA A 11 -0.24 13.78 0.74
C ALA A 11 -0.93 12.63 0.01
N GLN A 12 -1.55 12.94 -1.12
CA GLN A 12 -2.23 11.95 -1.96
C GLN A 12 -1.39 11.63 -3.20
N TRP A 13 -1.46 10.38 -3.64
CA TRP A 13 -0.66 9.83 -4.72
C TRP A 13 -1.49 8.93 -5.63
N GLU A 14 -1.19 8.93 -6.91
CA GLU A 14 -1.68 7.91 -7.82
C GLU A 14 -0.76 6.69 -7.79
N MET A 15 -1.27 5.54 -8.25
CA MET A 15 -0.47 4.31 -8.31
C MET A 15 0.76 4.47 -9.19
N SER A 16 0.67 5.28 -10.25
CA SER A 16 1.79 5.59 -11.15
C SER A 16 2.87 6.47 -10.52
N ASP A 17 2.57 7.20 -9.43
CA ASP A 17 3.51 8.11 -8.76
C ASP A 17 4.33 7.42 -7.66
N VAL A 18 3.95 6.19 -7.27
CA VAL A 18 4.57 5.50 -6.14
C VAL A 18 5.08 4.14 -6.54
N VAL A 19 6.19 3.74 -5.92
CA VAL A 19 6.75 2.40 -6.09
C VAL A 19 6.20 1.50 -4.98
N ILE A 20 5.35 0.55 -5.36
CA ILE A 20 4.85 -0.50 -4.49
C ILE A 20 5.83 -1.69 -4.53
N LYS A 21 6.27 -2.15 -3.37
CA LYS A 21 7.15 -3.31 -3.24
C LYS A 21 6.95 -4.02 -1.91
N ASN A 22 7.32 -5.28 -1.86
CA ASN A 22 7.32 -6.04 -0.61
C ASN A 22 8.68 -5.87 0.08
N GLU A 23 8.70 -5.27 1.27
CA GLU A 23 9.93 -5.09 2.09
C GLU A 23 10.07 -6.17 3.18
N GLY A 24 9.43 -7.34 3.03
CA GLY A 24 9.49 -8.46 3.97
C GLY A 24 8.38 -8.47 5.05
N GLN A 25 7.43 -7.54 4.97
CA GLN A 25 6.31 -7.41 5.93
C GLN A 25 4.97 -7.13 5.22
N GLY A 26 4.88 -7.50 3.94
CA GLY A 26 3.75 -7.17 3.06
C GLY A 26 4.10 -6.13 2.01
N LEU A 27 3.18 -5.91 1.08
CA LEU A 27 3.30 -4.89 0.06
C LEU A 27 3.09 -3.51 0.68
N LEU A 28 3.97 -2.57 0.36
CA LEU A 28 3.88 -1.20 0.81
C LEU A 28 4.49 -0.26 -0.22
N PHE A 29 4.07 0.99 -0.20
CA PHE A 29 4.79 2.08 -0.85
C PHE A 29 5.36 3.02 0.20
N ARG A 30 6.48 3.67 -0.16
CA ARG A 30 7.04 4.76 0.63
C ARG A 30 6.55 6.07 0.06
N CYS A 31 5.99 6.93 0.92
CA CYS A 31 5.58 8.27 0.51
C CYS A 31 6.80 9.03 -0.06
N PRO A 32 6.77 9.52 -1.32
CA PRO A 32 7.87 10.27 -1.90
C PRO A 32 8.24 11.55 -1.13
N MET A 33 7.29 12.14 -0.42
CA MET A 33 7.48 13.39 0.33
C MET A 33 8.10 13.20 1.71
N CYS A 34 7.68 12.21 2.48
CA CYS A 34 8.12 12.04 3.88
C CYS A 34 8.76 10.67 4.19
N GLY A 35 8.79 9.75 3.23
CA GLY A 35 9.36 8.41 3.41
C GLY A 35 8.53 7.46 4.27
N ALA A 36 7.34 7.88 4.74
CA ALA A 36 6.47 7.04 5.54
C ALA A 36 6.01 5.79 4.77
N ARG A 37 5.91 4.66 5.49
CA ARG A 37 5.46 3.38 4.93
C ARG A 37 3.94 3.32 4.95
N ASN A 38 3.36 3.05 3.79
CA ASN A 38 1.92 2.91 3.61
C ASN A 38 1.64 1.53 3.01
N TYR A 39 0.96 0.69 3.77
CA TYR A 39 0.70 -0.69 3.37
C TYR A 39 -0.41 -0.74 2.32
N VAL A 40 -0.26 -1.68 1.40
CA VAL A 40 -1.24 -1.96 0.37
C VAL A 40 -1.41 -3.46 0.22
N GLU A 41 -2.56 -3.89 -0.27
CA GLU A 41 -2.81 -5.25 -0.69
C GLU A 41 -2.90 -5.31 -2.22
N ARG A 42 -2.42 -6.39 -2.82
CA ARG A 42 -2.64 -6.66 -4.25
C ARG A 42 -3.85 -7.57 -4.40
N PHE A 43 -4.69 -7.30 -5.38
CA PHE A 43 -5.79 -8.18 -5.75
C PHE A 43 -5.93 -8.24 -7.26
N GLU A 44 -6.46 -9.35 -7.75
CA GLU A 44 -6.79 -9.54 -9.16
C GLU A 44 -8.22 -9.06 -9.37
N GLY A 45 -8.40 -8.07 -10.24
CA GLY A 45 -9.70 -7.63 -10.71
C GLY A 45 -10.37 -8.68 -11.58
N GLU A 46 -11.66 -8.51 -11.83
CA GLU A 46 -12.48 -9.47 -12.58
C GLU A 46 -11.98 -9.71 -14.02
N ASP A 47 -11.28 -8.74 -14.61
CA ASP A 47 -10.67 -8.79 -15.93
C ASP A 47 -9.20 -9.28 -15.92
N GLY A 48 -8.69 -9.72 -14.76
CA GLY A 48 -7.29 -10.13 -14.58
C GLY A 48 -6.31 -8.96 -14.41
N GLU A 49 -6.83 -7.75 -14.22
CA GLU A 49 -6.02 -6.57 -13.89
C GLU A 49 -5.47 -6.64 -12.48
N VAL A 50 -4.19 -6.24 -12.29
CA VAL A 50 -3.58 -6.19 -10.97
C VAL A 50 -3.90 -4.84 -10.34
N LEU A 51 -4.74 -4.87 -9.31
CA LEU A 51 -5.14 -3.71 -8.55
C LEU A 51 -4.46 -3.70 -7.18
N TYR A 52 -4.36 -2.49 -6.62
CA TYR A 52 -3.76 -2.26 -5.32
C TYR A 52 -4.67 -1.39 -4.47
N GLU A 53 -4.97 -1.86 -3.26
CA GLU A 53 -5.79 -1.13 -2.29
C GLU A 53 -4.94 -0.75 -1.07
N GLN A 54 -5.12 0.48 -0.58
CA GLN A 54 -4.41 0.94 0.60
C GLN A 54 -5.06 0.43 1.88
N LEU A 55 -4.25 -0.19 2.73
CA LEU A 55 -4.65 -0.63 4.05
C LEU A 55 -4.59 0.52 5.06
N GLU A 56 -5.49 0.50 6.04
CA GLU A 56 -5.54 1.52 7.10
C GLU A 56 -4.43 1.39 8.13
N GLY A 57 -3.74 0.25 8.15
CA GLY A 57 -2.66 -0.05 9.07
C GLY A 57 -1.74 -1.13 8.52
N ARG A 58 -0.79 -1.56 9.35
CA ARG A 58 -0.01 -2.76 9.04
C ARG A 58 -1.01 -3.92 8.91
N PRO A 59 -0.93 -4.74 7.84
CA PRO A 59 -1.70 -5.96 7.81
C PRO A 59 -1.41 -6.68 9.12
N ALA A 60 -2.46 -7.04 9.87
CA ALA A 60 -2.28 -8.00 10.94
C ALA A 60 -1.52 -9.17 10.32
N ASP A 61 -0.68 -9.85 11.10
CA ASP A 61 -0.27 -11.20 10.76
C ASP A 61 -1.57 -12.05 10.80
N GLY A 62 -2.44 -11.86 9.81
CA GLY A 62 -3.67 -12.61 9.64
C GLY A 62 -3.24 -14.03 9.35
N PRO A 63 -3.95 -15.03 9.91
CA PRO A 63 -3.46 -16.40 9.92
C PRO A 63 -3.11 -16.79 8.49
N MET A 64 -1.99 -17.50 8.33
CA MET A 64 -1.71 -18.20 7.08
C MET A 64 -3.02 -18.85 6.64
N ALA A 65 -3.57 -18.41 5.51
CA ALA A 65 -4.69 -19.11 4.91
C ALA A 65 -4.15 -20.50 4.54
N GLU A 66 -4.61 -21.51 5.28
CA GLU A 66 -4.40 -22.95 5.04
C GLU A 66 -4.88 -23.37 3.64
#